data_AF-A0A2N6P2W1-F1
#
_entry.id   AF-A0A2N6P2W1-F1
#
_cell.length_a   1.000
_cell.length_b   1.000
_cell.length_c   1.000
_cell.angle_alpha   90.00
_cell.angle_beta   90.00
_cell.angle_gamma   90.00
#
_symmetry.space_group_name_H-M   'P 1'
#
loop_
_entity.id
_entity.type
_entity.pdbx_description
1 polymer ?
#
loop_
_entity_poly.entity_id
_entity_poly.type
_entity_poly.pdbx_seq_one_letter_code
_entity_poly.pdbx_strand_id
1 'polypeptide(L)'
;MAVNIWDPSLSSRFPARGAVRTFEWHDTETVLDKADLGKFEVLAFETLQQILVDTDLRGLIRLQGVSKSMKRAVDTIREFHTILRCVPDVIRIMTACKIDTMVSCRDLYNALIRPMCHLCDEPGQYLYLLAYHRLCSTCLTTNLRYRPLPPHAGRAAVSYAYEHGYASTEARGT
;
A
#
# COMPACT_ATOMS: atom_id res chain seq x y z
N MET A 1 15.49 -48.41 21.44
CA MET A 1 16.33 -48.06 20.28
C MET A 1 16.24 -46.54 20.11
N ALA A 2 17.27 -45.80 20.53
CA ALA A 2 17.30 -44.34 20.42
C ALA A 2 18.18 -43.93 19.22
N VAL A 3 17.62 -43.16 18.30
CA VAL A 3 18.31 -42.65 17.10
C VAL A 3 19.06 -41.39 17.50
N ASN A 4 20.38 -41.40 17.35
CA ASN A 4 21.22 -40.21 17.59
C ASN A 4 21.01 -39.19 16.45
N ILE A 5 20.30 -38.10 16.74
CA ILE A 5 20.02 -36.94 15.87
C ILE A 5 21.24 -35.98 15.86
N TRP A 6 22.45 -36.53 15.74
CA TRP A 6 23.65 -35.70 15.57
C TRP A 6 24.18 -35.95 14.16
N ASP A 7 23.73 -35.09 13.24
CA ASP A 7 24.28 -35.02 11.88
C ASP A 7 25.41 -33.98 11.84
N PRO A 8 26.69 -34.39 11.83
CA PRO A 8 27.82 -33.48 11.84
C PRO A 8 27.93 -32.63 10.55
N SER A 9 27.18 -32.97 9.48
CA SER A 9 27.20 -32.24 8.21
C SER A 9 26.61 -30.83 8.27
N LEU A 10 25.80 -30.51 9.29
CA LEU A 10 25.28 -29.16 9.48
C LEU A 10 26.30 -28.24 10.14
N SER A 11 27.19 -28.78 10.98
CA SER A 11 28.22 -28.00 11.68
C SER A 11 29.35 -27.54 10.77
N SER A 12 29.62 -28.28 9.68
CA SER A 12 30.62 -27.92 8.67
C SER A 12 30.20 -26.77 7.75
N ARG A 13 28.92 -26.35 7.80
CA ARG A 13 28.45 -25.15 7.07
C ARG A 13 28.80 -23.84 7.75
N PHE A 14 29.19 -23.88 9.03
CA PHE A 14 29.68 -22.67 9.69
C PHE A 14 31.13 -22.42 9.27
N PRO A 15 31.44 -21.20 8.81
CA PRO A 15 32.82 -20.87 8.47
C PRO A 15 33.71 -20.99 9.71
N ALA A 16 34.95 -21.45 9.53
CA ALA A 16 35.91 -21.61 10.61
C ALA A 16 36.10 -20.29 11.39
N ARG A 17 36.44 -20.36 12.69
CA ARG A 17 36.53 -19.21 13.61
C ARG A 17 37.52 -18.08 13.22
N GLY A 18 38.19 -18.17 12.06
CA GLY A 18 39.04 -17.13 11.49
C GLY A 18 38.72 -16.79 10.04
N ALA A 19 37.61 -17.27 9.47
CA ALA A 19 37.16 -16.85 8.15
C ALA A 19 36.85 -15.36 8.20
N VAL A 20 37.48 -14.59 7.31
CA VAL A 20 37.20 -13.17 7.13
C VAL A 20 35.71 -13.04 6.84
N ARG A 21 34.98 -12.37 7.74
CA ARG A 21 33.60 -11.98 7.47
C ARG A 21 33.65 -10.90 6.39
N THR A 22 33.62 -11.29 5.13
CA THR A 22 33.22 -10.38 4.05
C THR A 22 31.69 -10.23 4.11
N PHE A 23 31.19 -9.79 5.26
CA PHE A 23 29.87 -9.19 5.32
C PHE A 23 30.11 -7.71 4.99
N GLU A 24 30.24 -7.43 3.70
CA GLU A 24 30.17 -6.06 3.23
C GLU A 24 28.71 -5.66 3.33
N TRP A 25 28.44 -4.69 4.21
CA TRP A 25 27.24 -3.89 4.11
C TRP A 25 27.33 -3.17 2.78
N HIS A 26 26.68 -3.72 1.75
CA HIS A 26 26.30 -2.90 0.62
C HIS A 26 25.10 -2.09 1.10
N ASP A 27 25.37 -0.84 1.45
CA ASP A 27 24.31 0.14 1.59
C ASP A 27 23.46 0.07 0.32
N THR A 28 22.14 0.01 0.51
CA THR A 28 21.16 -0.02 -0.57
C THR A 28 21.14 1.30 -1.38
N GLU A 29 22.18 2.12 -1.29
CA GLU A 29 22.39 3.34 -2.08
C GLU A 29 22.63 2.99 -3.57
N THR A 30 23.26 1.85 -3.86
CA THR A 30 23.85 1.60 -5.19
C THR A 30 22.88 1.30 -6.35
N VAL A 31 21.59 1.06 -6.10
CA VAL A 31 20.63 0.80 -7.21
C VAL A 31 20.11 2.11 -7.83
N LEU A 32 20.10 3.20 -7.05
CA LEU A 32 19.63 4.51 -7.51
C LEU A 32 20.75 5.51 -7.82
N ASP A 33 21.97 5.32 -7.30
CA ASP A 33 23.12 6.23 -7.50
C ASP A 33 23.51 6.51 -8.95
N LYS A 34 23.06 5.69 -9.91
CA LYS A 34 23.31 5.90 -11.35
C LYS A 34 22.13 6.50 -12.10
N ALA A 35 21.02 6.78 -11.41
CA ALA A 35 19.76 7.12 -12.01
C ALA A 35 19.38 8.55 -11.60
N ASP A 36 19.69 9.51 -12.49
CA ASP A 36 19.34 10.92 -12.29
C ASP A 36 17.84 11.04 -11.98
N LEU A 37 17.51 11.38 -10.73
CA LEU A 37 16.14 11.64 -10.27
C LEU A 37 15.72 13.10 -10.57
N GLY A 38 16.59 13.84 -11.25
CA GLY A 38 16.46 15.24 -11.56
C GLY A 38 16.43 16.07 -10.28
N LYS A 39 15.42 16.93 -10.17
CA LYS A 39 15.27 17.82 -9.01
C LYS A 39 14.98 17.08 -7.69
N PHE A 40 14.63 15.79 -7.74
CA PHE A 40 14.39 14.97 -6.55
C PHE A 40 15.68 14.42 -5.93
N GLU A 41 16.85 14.56 -6.56
CA GLU A 41 18.14 14.17 -5.97
C GLU A 41 18.49 14.95 -4.69
N VAL A 42 17.87 16.11 -4.47
CA VAL A 42 18.01 16.89 -3.24
C VAL A 42 17.39 16.17 -2.03
N LEU A 43 16.47 15.22 -2.26
CA LEU A 43 15.83 14.45 -1.22
C LEU A 43 16.62 13.17 -0.94
N ALA A 44 16.85 12.88 0.35
CA ALA A 44 17.30 11.56 0.76
C ALA A 44 16.31 10.49 0.26
N PHE A 45 16.84 9.33 -0.13
CA PHE A 45 16.04 8.26 -0.72
C PHE A 45 14.88 7.82 0.19
N GLU A 46 15.12 7.77 1.51
CA GLU A 46 14.10 7.39 2.50
C GLU A 46 12.93 8.39 2.51
N THR A 47 13.24 9.69 2.44
CA THR A 47 12.24 10.76 2.35
C THR A 47 11.44 10.64 1.06
N LEU A 48 12.11 10.37 -0.06
CA LEU A 48 11.44 10.13 -1.33
C LEU A 48 10.51 8.91 -1.24
N GLN A 49 10.95 7.81 -0.66
CA GLN A 49 10.12 6.62 -0.48
C GLN A 49 8.88 6.90 0.39
N GLN A 50 9.03 7.67 1.48
CA GLN A 50 7.89 8.08 2.30
C GLN A 50 6.87 8.88 1.49
N ILE A 51 7.34 9.88 0.72
CA ILE A 51 6.48 10.69 -0.15
C ILE A 51 5.75 9.81 -1.17
N LEU A 52 6.47 8.88 -1.80
CA LEU A 52 5.87 7.99 -2.80
C LEU A 52 4.84 7.05 -2.17
N VAL A 53 5.10 6.51 -0.99
CA VAL A 53 4.15 5.63 -0.27
C VAL A 53 2.87 6.38 0.14
N ASP A 54 2.99 7.67 0.47
CA ASP A 54 1.86 8.54 0.82
C ASP A 54 1.17 9.14 -0.43
N THR A 55 1.71 8.89 -1.63
CA THR A 55 1.09 9.29 -2.91
C THR A 55 -0.03 8.33 -3.31
N ASP A 56 -0.99 8.85 -4.07
CA ASP A 56 -2.10 8.06 -4.62
C ASP A 56 -1.65 7.06 -5.69
N LEU A 57 -2.43 5.99 -5.88
CA LEU A 57 -2.09 4.94 -6.85
C LEU A 57 -1.94 5.50 -8.27
N ARG A 58 -2.81 6.44 -8.67
CA ARG A 58 -2.74 7.06 -9.99
C ARG A 58 -1.48 7.92 -10.11
N GLY A 59 -1.14 8.68 -9.08
CA GLY A 59 0.12 9.41 -8.97
C GLY A 59 1.32 8.49 -9.19
N LEU A 60 1.38 7.37 -8.48
CA LEU A 60 2.47 6.38 -8.62
C LEU A 60 2.58 5.78 -10.02
N ILE A 61 1.44 5.42 -10.64
CA ILE A 61 1.43 4.91 -12.02
C ILE A 61 1.94 5.98 -13.00
N ARG A 62 1.57 7.25 -12.81
CA ARG A 62 2.05 8.36 -13.64
C ARG A 62 3.54 8.62 -13.44
N LEU A 63 4.01 8.60 -12.20
CA LEU A 63 5.41 8.83 -11.85
C LEU A 63 6.35 7.80 -12.51
N GLN A 64 5.93 6.55 -12.63
CA GLN A 64 6.68 5.53 -13.39
C GLN A 64 6.88 5.89 -14.87
N GLY A 65 5.99 6.70 -15.45
CA GLY A 65 6.09 7.14 -16.84
C GLY A 65 6.98 8.38 -17.04
N VAL A 66 7.38 9.07 -15.97
CA VAL A 66 8.13 10.33 -16.06
C VAL A 66 9.59 10.09 -16.42
N SER A 67 10.24 9.12 -15.77
CA SER A 67 11.64 8.77 -16.05
C SER A 67 11.94 7.32 -15.66
N LYS A 68 13.02 6.74 -16.23
CA LYS A 68 13.48 5.40 -15.85
C LYS A 68 13.93 5.34 -14.39
N SER A 69 14.52 6.42 -13.88
CA SER A 69 14.96 6.56 -12.48
C SER A 69 13.76 6.58 -11.53
N MET A 70 12.73 7.38 -11.86
CA MET A 70 11.50 7.45 -11.06
C MET A 70 10.75 6.13 -11.09
N LYS A 71 10.71 5.44 -12.23
CA LYS A 71 10.18 4.08 -12.31
C LYS A 71 10.88 3.14 -11.33
N ARG A 72 12.21 3.13 -11.31
CA ARG A 72 13.00 2.33 -10.35
C ARG A 72 12.69 2.69 -8.90
N ALA A 73 12.57 3.99 -8.60
CA ALA A 73 12.21 4.46 -7.26
C ALA A 73 10.82 3.94 -6.84
N VAL A 74 9.81 4.03 -7.71
CA VAL A 74 8.47 3.49 -7.45
C VAL A 74 8.49 1.96 -7.33
N ASP A 75 9.28 1.27 -8.14
CA ASP A 75 9.42 -0.20 -8.10
C ASP A 75 10.04 -0.69 -6.76
N THR A 76 10.72 0.19 -6.00
CA THR A 76 11.21 -0.16 -4.65
C THR A 76 10.10 -0.26 -3.60
N ILE A 77 8.91 0.28 -3.88
CA ILE A 77 7.80 0.34 -2.94
C ILE A 77 7.09 -1.02 -2.89
N ARG A 78 7.29 -1.73 -1.79
CA ARG A 78 6.77 -3.09 -1.60
C ARG A 78 5.24 -3.12 -1.51
N GLU A 79 4.65 -2.11 -0.87
CA GLU A 79 3.22 -1.94 -0.69
C GLU A 79 2.52 -1.86 -2.04
N PHE A 80 3.04 -1.00 -2.93
CA PHE A 80 2.53 -0.78 -4.27
C PHE A 80 2.60 -2.06 -5.13
N HIS A 81 3.76 -2.73 -5.12
CA HIS A 81 3.92 -4.00 -5.83
C HIS A 81 3.00 -5.11 -5.28
N THR A 82 2.78 -5.14 -3.97
CA THR A 82 1.87 -6.11 -3.34
C THR A 82 0.43 -5.85 -3.75
N ILE A 83 -0.01 -4.59 -3.77
CA ILE A 83 -1.35 -4.19 -4.23
C ILE A 83 -1.56 -4.60 -5.69
N LEU A 84 -0.63 -4.26 -6.59
CA LEU A 84 -0.72 -4.61 -8.01
C LEU A 84 -0.82 -6.13 -8.24
N ARG A 85 -0.09 -6.92 -7.44
CA ARG A 85 -0.08 -8.37 -7.57
C ARG A 85 -1.30 -9.04 -6.96
N CYS A 86 -1.74 -8.61 -5.79
CA CYS A 86 -2.76 -9.31 -5.01
C CYS A 86 -4.18 -8.92 -5.41
N VAL A 87 -4.40 -7.68 -5.85
CA VAL A 87 -5.75 -7.14 -6.08
C VAL A 87 -5.86 -6.29 -7.36
N PRO A 88 -5.45 -6.80 -8.54
CA PRO A 88 -5.52 -6.04 -9.79
C PRO A 88 -6.95 -5.60 -10.16
N ASP A 89 -7.96 -6.40 -9.83
CA ASP A 89 -9.36 -6.04 -10.08
C ASP A 89 -9.85 -4.90 -9.21
N VAL A 90 -9.36 -4.78 -7.96
CA VAL A 90 -9.67 -3.64 -7.09
C VAL A 90 -9.14 -2.36 -7.74
N ILE A 91 -7.91 -2.38 -8.26
CA ILE A 91 -7.31 -1.21 -8.92
C ILE A 91 -8.11 -0.82 -10.17
N ARG A 92 -8.55 -1.81 -10.96
CA ARG A 92 -9.40 -1.56 -12.14
C ARG A 92 -10.71 -0.91 -11.75
N ILE A 93 -11.39 -1.41 -10.72
CA ILE A 93 -12.65 -0.84 -10.23
C ILE A 93 -12.40 0.57 -9.69
N MET A 94 -11.36 0.78 -8.88
CA MET A 94 -11.01 2.10 -8.34
C MET A 94 -10.75 3.11 -9.45
N THR A 95 -10.01 2.70 -10.50
CA THR A 95 -9.73 3.54 -11.67
C THR A 95 -11.01 3.87 -12.43
N ALA A 96 -11.88 2.88 -12.66
CA ALA A 96 -13.16 3.07 -13.34
C ALA A 96 -14.11 4.00 -12.56
N CYS A 97 -14.12 3.88 -11.23
CA CYS A 97 -14.87 4.72 -10.30
C CYS A 97 -14.20 6.10 -10.06
N LYS A 98 -13.00 6.34 -10.61
CA LYS A 98 -12.19 7.56 -10.39
C LYS A 98 -11.91 7.88 -8.92
N ILE A 99 -11.82 6.86 -8.08
CA ILE A 99 -11.50 6.99 -6.65
C ILE A 99 -10.02 6.72 -6.36
N ASP A 100 -9.28 6.24 -7.34
CA ASP A 100 -7.83 5.98 -7.30
C ASP A 100 -6.95 7.20 -7.01
N THR A 101 -7.51 8.42 -7.05
CA THR A 101 -6.84 9.66 -6.65
C THR A 101 -7.11 10.07 -5.20
N MET A 102 -8.03 9.40 -4.51
CA MET A 102 -8.46 9.77 -3.15
C MET A 102 -7.75 8.94 -2.06
N VAL A 103 -6.84 8.05 -2.44
CA VAL A 103 -6.29 7.01 -1.55
C VAL A 103 -4.81 6.93 -1.75
N SER A 104 -4.07 7.06 -0.66
CA SER A 104 -2.65 6.76 -0.69
C SER A 104 -2.41 5.26 -0.88
N CYS A 105 -1.25 4.92 -1.43
CA CYS A 105 -0.81 3.53 -1.50
C CYS A 105 -0.76 2.88 -0.12
N ARG A 106 -0.31 3.63 0.90
CA ARG A 106 -0.24 3.19 2.29
C ARG A 106 -1.60 2.84 2.88
N ASP A 107 -2.60 3.69 2.70
CA ASP A 107 -3.93 3.48 3.27
C ASP A 107 -4.60 2.24 2.69
N LEU A 108 -4.53 2.09 1.37
CA LEU A 108 -5.07 0.89 0.72
C LEU A 108 -4.33 -0.37 1.17
N TYR A 109 -3.00 -0.31 1.24
CA TYR A 109 -2.20 -1.45 1.71
C TYR A 109 -2.61 -1.85 3.13
N ASN A 110 -2.67 -0.89 4.04
CA ASN A 110 -3.07 -1.08 5.43
C ASN A 110 -4.49 -1.68 5.54
N ALA A 111 -5.43 -1.19 4.74
CA ALA A 111 -6.79 -1.73 4.69
C ALA A 111 -6.83 -3.19 4.22
N LEU A 112 -5.98 -3.56 3.27
CA LEU A 112 -5.90 -4.93 2.74
C LEU A 112 -5.26 -5.90 3.74
N ILE A 113 -4.20 -5.48 4.44
CA ILE A 113 -3.50 -6.34 5.39
C ILE A 113 -4.19 -6.42 6.75
N ARG A 114 -4.96 -5.40 7.17
CA ARG A 114 -5.69 -5.41 8.43
C ARG A 114 -6.73 -6.54 8.40
N PRO A 115 -6.68 -7.56 9.28
CA PRO A 115 -7.66 -8.66 9.26
C PRO A 115 -9.00 -8.29 9.92
N MET A 116 -9.02 -7.19 10.67
CA MET A 116 -10.13 -6.79 11.53
C MET A 116 -11.04 -5.76 10.86
N CYS A 117 -12.29 -5.73 11.30
CA CYS A 117 -13.31 -4.77 10.93
C CYS A 117 -12.94 -3.38 11.45
N HIS A 118 -13.10 -2.36 10.61
CA HIS A 118 -12.80 -0.98 10.95
C HIS A 118 -13.69 -0.43 12.09
N LEU A 119 -14.90 -0.99 12.29
CA LEU A 119 -15.88 -0.45 13.24
C LEU A 119 -15.99 -1.21 14.57
N CYS A 120 -15.82 -2.52 14.55
CA CYS A 120 -16.11 -3.37 15.71
C CYS A 120 -15.01 -4.38 16.02
N ASP A 121 -13.87 -4.27 15.32
CA ASP A 121 -12.71 -5.18 15.41
C ASP A 121 -12.99 -6.69 15.25
N GLU A 122 -14.19 -7.11 14.87
CA GLU A 122 -14.45 -8.49 14.43
C GLU A 122 -13.75 -8.80 13.10
N PRO A 123 -13.52 -10.08 12.73
CA PRO A 123 -12.90 -10.42 11.44
C PRO A 123 -13.61 -9.76 10.24
N GLY A 124 -12.84 -8.95 9.50
CA GLY A 124 -13.32 -8.22 8.33
C GLY A 124 -13.31 -9.11 7.09
N GLN A 125 -14.48 -9.42 6.55
CA GLN A 125 -14.63 -10.30 5.39
C GLN A 125 -14.73 -9.53 4.07
N TYR A 126 -15.18 -8.28 4.13
CA TYR A 126 -15.43 -7.44 2.97
C TYR A 126 -14.54 -6.21 2.98
N LEU A 127 -14.09 -5.77 1.82
CA LEU A 127 -13.44 -4.49 1.64
C LEU A 127 -14.40 -3.53 0.93
N TYR A 128 -14.85 -2.50 1.62
CA TYR A 128 -15.70 -1.47 1.04
C TYR A 128 -14.83 -0.47 0.27
N LEU A 129 -14.79 -0.61 -1.05
CA LEU A 129 -13.84 0.10 -1.91
C LEU A 129 -14.00 1.62 -1.93
N LEU A 130 -15.17 2.19 -1.64
CA LEU A 130 -15.35 3.65 -1.70
C LEU A 130 -14.70 4.38 -0.50
N ALA A 131 -14.55 3.70 0.63
CA ALA A 131 -13.93 4.25 1.84
C ALA A 131 -12.73 3.42 2.33
N TYR A 132 -12.33 2.38 1.59
CA TYR A 132 -11.19 1.50 1.92
C TYR A 132 -11.32 0.85 3.31
N HIS A 133 -12.55 0.66 3.77
CA HIS A 133 -12.83 0.09 5.08
C HIS A 133 -13.04 -1.41 4.98
N ARG A 134 -12.29 -2.17 5.76
CA ARG A 134 -12.57 -3.59 5.94
C ARG A 134 -13.71 -3.77 6.94
N LEU A 135 -14.71 -4.57 6.60
CA LEU A 135 -15.95 -4.71 7.37
C LEU A 135 -16.33 -6.18 7.55
N CYS A 136 -16.90 -6.50 8.70
CA CYS A 136 -17.63 -7.76 8.87
C CYS A 136 -19.00 -7.67 8.17
N SER A 137 -19.64 -8.82 7.94
CA SER A 137 -20.97 -8.89 7.30
C SER A 137 -22.03 -8.06 8.05
N THR A 138 -21.98 -8.06 9.38
CA THR A 138 -22.90 -7.32 10.23
C THR A 138 -22.75 -5.81 10.06
N CYS A 139 -21.52 -5.28 10.10
CA CYS A 139 -21.28 -3.84 9.94
C CYS A 139 -21.62 -3.35 8.53
N LEU A 140 -21.39 -4.18 7.50
CA LEU A 140 -21.73 -3.84 6.12
C LEU A 140 -23.25 -3.68 5.90
N THR A 141 -24.07 -4.50 6.58
CA THR A 141 -25.53 -4.56 6.35
C THR A 141 -26.33 -3.64 7.28
N THR A 142 -25.85 -3.43 8.50
CA THR A 142 -26.53 -2.63 9.52
C THR A 142 -26.23 -1.14 9.40
N ASN A 143 -25.03 -0.76 8.95
CA ASN A 143 -24.64 0.63 8.88
C ASN A 143 -25.12 1.30 7.57
N LEU A 144 -25.93 2.35 7.71
CA LEU A 144 -26.50 3.09 6.59
C LEU A 144 -25.43 3.71 5.67
N ARG A 145 -24.23 4.01 6.19
CA ARG A 145 -23.14 4.62 5.41
C ARG A 145 -22.59 3.71 4.31
N TYR A 146 -22.72 2.39 4.47
CA TYR A 146 -22.21 1.43 3.48
C TYR A 146 -23.30 0.87 2.56
N ARG A 147 -24.56 1.29 2.74
CA ARG A 147 -25.65 0.86 1.87
C ARG A 147 -25.50 1.50 0.48
N PRO A 148 -25.71 0.72 -0.60
CA PRO A 148 -25.81 1.30 -1.93
C PRO A 148 -26.90 2.38 -1.98
N LEU A 149 -26.56 3.53 -2.53
CA LEU A 149 -27.55 4.56 -2.83
C LEU A 149 -28.50 4.04 -3.92
N PRO A 150 -29.83 4.14 -3.74
CA PRO A 150 -30.74 3.83 -4.80
C PRO A 150 -30.47 4.74 -6.02
N PRO A 151 -30.57 4.23 -7.26
CA PRO A 151 -30.29 5.01 -8.46
C PRO A 151 -31.06 6.33 -8.54
N HIS A 152 -32.29 6.36 -8.01
CA HIS A 152 -33.13 7.56 -7.98
C HIS A 152 -32.70 8.60 -6.92
N ALA A 153 -32.00 8.19 -5.86
CA ALA A 153 -31.57 9.09 -4.79
C ALA A 153 -30.20 9.75 -5.09
N GLY A 154 -29.42 9.20 -6.02
CA GLY A 154 -28.06 9.67 -6.31
C GLY A 154 -27.99 11.13 -6.76
N ARG A 155 -28.94 11.60 -7.58
CA ARG A 155 -28.96 13.02 -8.01
C ARG A 155 -29.18 13.99 -6.86
N ALA A 156 -30.08 13.67 -5.93
CA ALA A 156 -30.38 14.53 -4.77
C ALA A 156 -29.24 14.50 -3.73
N ALA A 157 -28.64 13.33 -3.50
CA ALA A 157 -27.53 13.18 -2.57
C ALA A 157 -26.27 13.93 -3.00
N VAL A 158 -25.97 13.96 -4.31
CA VAL A 158 -24.85 14.73 -4.85
C VAL A 158 -25.07 16.23 -4.64
N SER A 159 -26.25 16.76 -4.95
CA SER A 159 -26.58 18.17 -4.71
C SER A 159 -26.44 18.53 -3.23
N TYR A 160 -26.96 17.70 -2.33
CA TYR A 160 -26.88 17.92 -0.89
C TYR A 160 -25.45 17.89 -0.36
N ALA A 161 -24.61 16.96 -0.85
CA ALA A 161 -23.21 16.83 -0.47
C ALA A 161 -22.35 18.02 -0.94
N TYR A 162 -22.64 18.57 -2.13
CA TYR A 162 -22.01 19.80 -2.63
C TYR A 162 -22.47 21.03 -1.83
N GLU A 163 -23.77 21.14 -1.53
CA GLU A 163 -24.36 22.25 -0.78
C GLU A 163 -23.86 22.34 0.67
N HIS A 164 -23.52 21.20 1.29
CA HIS A 164 -23.06 21.14 2.68
C HIS A 164 -21.54 20.89 2.83
N GLY A 165 -20.76 21.05 1.75
CA GLY A 165 -19.29 21.04 1.82
C GLY A 165 -18.66 19.68 2.20
N TYR A 166 -19.36 18.56 2.01
CA TYR A 166 -18.84 17.23 2.31
C TYR A 166 -17.92 16.66 1.21
N ALA A 167 -17.67 17.43 0.14
CA ALA A 167 -16.58 17.15 -0.77
C ALA A 167 -15.25 17.46 -0.05
N SER A 168 -14.59 16.42 0.46
CA SER A 168 -13.25 16.43 1.06
C SER A 168 -13.09 17.23 2.37
N THR A 169 -13.55 16.65 3.48
CA THR A 169 -13.04 16.96 4.83
C THR A 169 -12.56 15.71 5.55
N GLU A 170 -11.58 15.02 4.96
CA GLU A 170 -10.56 14.32 5.75
C GLU A 170 -9.24 15.07 5.55
N ALA A 171 -9.24 16.30 6.07
CA ALA A 171 -8.03 17.05 6.32
C ALA A 171 -7.31 16.37 7.49
N ARG A 172 -6.12 15.84 7.21
CA ARG A 172 -4.96 15.70 8.10
C ARG A 172 -5.24 16.04 9.57
N GLY A 173 -5.39 15.00 10.38
CA GLY A 173 -5.06 15.09 11.79
C GLY A 173 -3.54 15.10 11.94
N THR A 174 -3.05 16.26 12.41
CA THR A 174 -1.69 16.59 12.90
C THR A 174 -0.54 16.58 11.90
#